data_AF-A0AAW5C8F8-F1
#
_entry.id   AF-A0AAW5C8F8-F1
#
_cell.length_a   1.000
_cell.length_b   1.000
_cell.length_c   1.000
_cell.angle_alpha   90.00
_cell.angle_beta   90.00
_cell.angle_gamma   90.00
#
_symmetry.space_group_name_H-M   'P 1'
#
loop_
_entity.id
_entity.type
_entity.pdbx_description
1 polymer ?
#
loop_
_entity_poly.entity_id
_entity_poly.type
_entity_poly.pdbx_seq_one_letter_code
_entity_poly.pdbx_strand_id
1 'polypeptide(L)'
;MTDLGKVMVVPKGAYNANTTYEVLDLVTYNGSSYIALKSTKGNVPTNATYWQLHGQGYPGSAAGVSAKDTQGMVVTTGSNSTVQALIDAIADRVMTKLLAKTAIVQTESTATDKVPSSAYIKQALGTINSNLSDKTNTDDFNNLKN
;
A
#
# COMPACT_ATOMS: atom_id res chain seq x y z
N MET A 1 44.53 3.55 42.42
CA MET A 1 43.43 2.63 42.09
C MET A 1 42.99 2.99 40.69
N THR A 2 43.16 2.10 39.71
CA THR A 2 42.74 2.39 38.33
C THR A 2 41.23 2.28 38.27
N ASP A 3 40.55 3.42 38.13
CA ASP A 3 39.15 3.44 37.78
C ASP A 3 39.02 2.89 36.35
N LEU A 4 38.28 1.78 36.23
CA LEU A 4 38.05 1.08 34.95
C LEU A 4 36.83 1.64 34.22
N GLY A 5 36.16 2.66 34.78
CA GLY A 5 34.89 3.16 34.27
C GLY A 5 33.79 2.10 34.36
N LYS A 6 32.69 2.33 33.63
CA LYS A 6 31.62 1.32 33.51
C LYS A 6 32.15 0.09 32.77
N VAL A 7 31.98 -1.09 33.38
CA VAL A 7 32.35 -2.39 32.80
C VAL A 7 31.13 -3.12 32.20
N MET A 8 29.91 -2.69 32.54
CA MET A 8 28.67 -3.35 32.14
C MET A 8 27.70 -2.39 31.45
N VAL A 9 26.85 -2.94 30.56
CA VAL A 9 25.74 -2.22 29.95
C VAL A 9 24.72 -1.85 31.02
N VAL A 10 24.32 -0.58 31.05
CA VAL A 10 23.35 -0.06 32.04
C VAL A 10 22.09 0.41 31.32
N PRO A 11 20.92 -0.25 31.51
CA PRO A 11 19.67 0.21 30.94
C PRO A 11 19.20 1.49 31.62
N LYS A 12 18.91 2.52 30.82
CA LYS A 12 18.42 3.84 31.25
C LYS A 12 16.95 4.08 30.89
N GLY A 13 16.31 3.14 30.19
CA GLY A 13 14.92 3.25 29.73
C GLY A 13 14.80 4.11 28.47
N ALA A 14 13.67 4.82 28.33
CA ALA A 14 13.43 5.68 27.17
C ALA A 14 14.41 6.86 27.12
N TYR A 15 14.89 7.20 25.92
CA TYR A 15 15.76 8.34 25.70
C TYR A 15 15.07 9.66 26.12
N ASN A 16 15.81 10.52 26.81
CA ASN A 16 15.41 11.86 27.21
C ASN A 16 16.55 12.84 26.89
N ALA A 17 16.25 13.89 26.11
CA ALA A 17 17.24 14.86 25.66
C ALA A 17 17.93 15.64 26.80
N ASN A 18 17.32 15.72 27.98
CA ASN A 18 17.86 16.43 29.15
C ASN A 18 18.82 15.58 30.00
N THR A 19 18.87 14.27 29.76
CA THR A 19 19.74 13.33 30.49
C THR A 19 21.11 13.24 29.82
N THR A 20 22.17 13.28 30.62
CA THR A 20 23.52 12.92 30.15
C THR A 20 23.65 11.40 30.22
N TYR A 21 24.06 10.81 29.10
CA TYR A 21 24.34 9.39 28.96
C TYR A 21 25.84 9.17 28.84
N GLU A 22 26.35 8.15 29.54
CA GLU A 22 27.76 7.76 29.51
C GLU A 22 27.96 6.52 28.63
N VAL A 23 29.21 6.21 28.29
CA VAL A 23 29.55 4.99 27.54
C VAL A 23 28.92 3.75 28.21
N LEU A 24 28.36 2.85 27.40
CA LEU A 24 27.60 1.66 27.81
C LEU A 24 26.19 1.90 28.36
N ASP A 25 25.68 3.13 28.38
CA ASP A 25 24.26 3.36 28.67
C ASP A 25 23.37 2.90 27.51
N LEU A 26 22.36 2.07 27.83
CA LEU A 26 21.38 1.57 26.88
C LEU A 26 20.06 2.34 27.01
N VAL A 27 19.56 2.86 25.89
CA VAL A 27 18.29 3.59 25.80
C VAL A 27 17.37 2.99 24.75
N THR A 28 16.06 3.19 24.91
CA THR A 28 15.07 2.93 23.86
C THR A 28 14.63 4.22 23.19
N TYR A 29 14.50 4.20 21.86
CA TYR A 29 14.06 5.33 21.04
C TYR A 29 13.38 4.83 19.77
N ASN A 30 12.17 5.33 19.48
CA ASN A 30 11.36 4.92 18.33
C ASN A 30 11.23 3.39 18.16
N GLY A 31 11.04 2.67 19.26
CA GLY A 31 10.90 1.20 19.27
C GLY A 31 12.21 0.43 19.14
N SER A 32 13.34 1.09 18.90
CA SER A 32 14.68 0.49 18.83
C SER A 32 15.49 0.73 20.09
N SER A 33 16.50 -0.09 20.32
CA SER A 33 17.44 0.03 21.45
C SER A 33 18.82 0.43 20.97
N TYR A 34 19.45 1.37 21.69
CA TYR A 34 20.75 1.95 21.35
C TYR A 34 21.68 1.95 22.56
N ILE A 35 22.98 1.79 22.32
CA ILE A 35 24.03 1.91 23.35
C ILE A 35 24.87 3.15 23.06
N ALA A 36 25.13 3.96 24.09
CA ALA A 36 26.00 5.12 23.97
C ALA A 36 27.47 4.70 23.80
N LEU A 37 28.12 5.25 22.77
CA LEU A 37 29.53 5.08 22.45
C LEU A 37 30.42 6.13 23.12
N LYS A 38 29.86 7.29 23.45
CA LYS A 38 30.54 8.46 24.04
C LYS A 38 29.59 9.14 25.03
N SER A 39 30.14 9.89 25.98
CA SER A 39 29.33 10.77 26.81
C SER A 39 28.56 11.75 25.92
N THR A 40 27.25 11.84 26.10
CA THR A 40 26.36 12.61 25.22
C THR A 40 25.13 13.12 25.94
N LYS A 41 24.67 14.31 25.55
CA LYS A 41 23.43 14.94 26.03
C LYS A 41 22.77 15.64 24.84
N GLY A 42 21.45 15.53 24.71
CA GLY A 42 20.68 16.17 23.64
C GLY A 42 20.81 15.55 22.24
N ASN A 43 21.83 14.71 21.98
CA ASN A 43 21.96 14.01 20.70
C ASN A 43 21.04 12.79 20.63
N VAL A 44 20.14 12.78 19.63
CA VAL A 44 19.18 11.69 19.42
C VAL A 44 19.88 10.34 19.15
N PRO A 45 19.31 9.21 19.59
CA PRO A 45 19.91 7.88 19.44
C PRO A 45 20.18 7.41 18.01
N THR A 46 19.59 8.06 17.00
CA THR A 46 19.87 7.78 15.59
C THR A 46 21.19 8.38 15.09
N ASN A 47 21.87 9.22 15.89
CA ASN A 47 23.19 9.76 15.54
C ASN A 47 24.29 8.72 15.81
N ALA A 48 24.77 8.08 14.73
CA ALA A 48 25.78 7.03 14.76
C ALA A 48 27.15 7.44 15.35
N THR A 49 27.41 8.74 15.57
CA THR A 49 28.65 9.21 16.21
C THR A 49 28.64 8.99 17.72
N TYR A 50 27.46 9.03 18.33
CA TYR A 50 27.27 8.92 19.78
C TYR A 50 26.60 7.61 20.19
N TRP A 51 25.90 6.96 19.26
CA TRP A 51 25.04 5.83 19.56
C TRP A 51 25.27 4.69 18.58
N GLN A 52 25.29 3.46 19.10
CA GLN A 52 25.27 2.24 18.32
C GLN A 52 23.90 1.58 18.44
N LEU A 53 23.33 1.17 17.31
CA LEU A 53 22.12 0.36 17.29
C LEU A 53 22.42 -1.01 17.92
N HIS A 54 21.67 -1.37 18.96
CA HIS A 54 21.78 -2.65 19.65
C HIS A 54 20.66 -3.61 19.23
N GLY A 55 19.44 -3.10 19.13
CA GLY A 55 18.28 -3.88 18.68
C GLY A 55 17.40 -3.02 17.78
N GLN A 56 17.20 -3.46 16.53
CA GLN A 56 16.26 -2.82 15.63
C GLN A 56 14.84 -3.21 16.04
N GLY A 57 14.01 -2.21 16.30
CA GLY A 57 12.57 -2.37 16.40
C GLY A 57 11.87 -1.43 15.44
N TYR A 58 10.56 -1.61 15.32
CA TYR A 58 9.70 -0.74 14.54
C TYR A 58 8.75 -0.01 15.48
N PRO A 59 8.49 1.29 15.27
CA PRO A 59 7.37 1.93 15.96
C PRO A 59 6.12 1.14 15.57
N GLY A 60 5.26 0.78 16.52
CA GLY A 60 4.12 -0.13 16.32
C GLY A 60 3.02 0.35 15.36
N SER A 61 3.34 1.23 14.41
CA SER A 61 2.47 1.78 13.37
C SER A 61 3.09 1.52 11.98
N ALA A 62 2.22 1.22 11.02
CA ALA A 62 2.57 1.05 9.61
C ALA A 62 3.26 2.28 8.99
N ALA A 63 3.08 3.47 9.57
CA ALA A 63 3.73 4.70 9.11
C ALA A 63 5.25 4.71 9.32
N GLY A 64 5.76 3.96 10.31
CA GLY A 64 7.20 3.88 10.57
C GLY A 64 7.88 2.62 10.03
N VAL A 65 7.15 1.81 9.25
CA VAL A 65 7.69 0.66 8.53
C VAL A 65 7.87 1.05 7.08
N SER A 66 9.11 0.97 6.60
CA SER A 66 9.43 1.19 5.19
C SER A 66 9.33 -0.10 4.40
N ALA A 67 8.67 -0.04 3.24
CA ALA A 67 8.56 -1.13 2.28
C ALA A 67 8.95 -0.64 0.87
N LYS A 68 9.48 -1.54 0.04
CA LYS A 68 9.85 -1.23 -1.34
C LYS A 68 8.59 -1.07 -2.19
N ASP A 69 8.43 0.10 -2.81
CA ASP A 69 7.36 0.37 -3.75
C ASP A 69 7.74 -0.17 -5.14
N THR A 70 7.50 -1.47 -5.35
CA THR A 70 7.84 -2.15 -6.61
C THR A 70 6.97 -1.68 -7.79
N GLN A 71 5.80 -1.08 -7.52
CA GLN A 71 4.84 -0.70 -8.55
C GLN A 71 4.84 0.80 -8.85
N GLY A 72 5.65 1.58 -8.14
CA GLY A 72 5.67 3.04 -8.25
C GLY A 72 4.33 3.66 -7.91
N MET A 73 3.67 3.16 -6.86
CA MET A 73 2.32 3.55 -6.49
C MET A 73 2.28 4.87 -5.71
N VAL A 74 3.28 5.12 -4.88
CA VAL A 74 3.42 6.32 -4.04
C VAL A 74 4.67 7.11 -4.42
N VAL A 75 5.77 6.40 -4.64
CA VAL A 75 7.08 6.98 -4.99
C VAL A 75 7.55 6.44 -6.34
N THR A 76 8.73 6.84 -6.79
CA THR A 76 9.36 6.25 -7.97
C THR A 76 9.52 4.74 -7.80
N THR A 77 9.28 4.00 -8.88
CA THR A 77 9.37 2.53 -8.89
C THR A 77 10.70 2.05 -8.31
N GLY A 78 10.60 1.13 -7.36
CA GLY A 78 11.74 0.51 -6.70
C GLY A 78 12.30 1.30 -5.50
N SER A 79 11.80 2.51 -5.24
CA SER A 79 12.15 3.27 -4.04
C SER A 79 11.36 2.80 -2.82
N ASN A 80 11.85 3.09 -1.62
CA ASN A 80 11.13 2.77 -0.39
C ASN A 80 10.06 3.81 -0.11
N SER A 81 8.87 3.34 0.27
CA SER A 81 7.77 4.14 0.82
C SER A 81 7.36 3.58 2.18
N THR A 82 6.42 4.23 2.85
CA THR A 82 5.84 3.70 4.10
C THR A 82 4.71 2.72 3.77
N VAL A 83 4.52 1.72 4.64
CA VAL A 83 3.42 0.76 4.47
C VAL A 83 2.06 1.47 4.50
N GLN A 84 1.90 2.50 5.34
CA GLN A 84 0.66 3.29 5.37
C GLN A 84 0.36 3.97 4.04
N ALA A 85 1.33 4.68 3.46
CA ALA A 85 1.11 5.38 2.20
C ALA A 85 0.81 4.40 1.05
N LEU A 86 1.43 3.23 1.05
CA LEU A 86 1.13 2.17 0.07
C LEU A 86 -0.30 1.64 0.24
N ILE A 87 -0.78 1.41 1.47
CA ILE A 87 -2.15 0.99 1.73
C ILE A 87 -3.15 2.05 1.25
N ASP A 88 -2.89 3.32 1.57
CA ASP A 88 -3.75 4.44 1.17
C ASP A 88 -3.83 4.55 -0.36
N ALA A 89 -2.70 4.41 -1.05
CA ALA A 89 -2.66 4.46 -2.51
C ALA A 89 -3.31 3.23 -3.17
N ILE A 90 -3.21 2.04 -2.56
CA ILE A 90 -3.95 0.86 -3.01
C ILE A 90 -5.45 1.10 -2.86
N ALA A 91 -5.89 1.61 -1.70
CA ALA A 91 -7.29 1.89 -1.43
C ALA A 91 -7.86 2.91 -2.43
N ASP A 92 -7.13 4.00 -2.69
CA ASP A 92 -7.52 4.99 -3.70
C ASP A 92 -7.63 4.34 -5.08
N ARG A 93 -6.64 3.56 -5.51
CA ARG A 93 -6.63 2.94 -6.85
C ARG A 93 -7.77 1.94 -7.04
N VAL A 94 -8.13 1.19 -6.00
CA VAL A 94 -9.29 0.30 -6.01
C VAL A 94 -10.58 1.11 -6.16
N MET A 95 -10.75 2.16 -5.36
CA MET A 95 -11.98 2.98 -5.38
C MET A 95 -12.13 3.80 -6.67
N THR A 96 -11.05 4.40 -7.17
CA THR A 96 -11.10 5.33 -8.30
C THR A 96 -10.91 4.68 -9.67
N LYS A 97 -10.12 3.59 -9.77
CA LYS A 97 -9.80 2.98 -11.07
C LYS A 97 -10.50 1.66 -11.32
N LEU A 98 -10.69 0.83 -10.30
CA LEU A 98 -11.34 -0.48 -10.47
C LEU A 98 -12.85 -0.35 -10.37
N LEU A 99 -13.36 0.21 -9.27
CA LEU A 99 -14.80 0.33 -9.08
C LEU A 99 -15.47 1.24 -10.12
N ALA A 100 -14.83 2.36 -10.48
CA ALA A 100 -15.35 3.26 -11.51
C ALA A 100 -15.41 2.59 -12.90
N LYS A 101 -14.40 1.80 -13.28
CA LYS A 101 -14.38 1.05 -14.56
C LYS A 101 -15.36 -0.13 -14.58
N THR A 102 -15.91 -0.52 -13.44
CA THR A 102 -16.90 -1.61 -13.34
C THR A 102 -18.35 -1.12 -13.28
N ALA A 103 -18.61 0.16 -13.54
CA ALA A 103 -19.97 0.69 -13.53
C ALA A 103 -20.89 -0.07 -14.52
N ILE A 104 -22.01 -0.58 -14.00
CA ILE A 104 -23.05 -1.27 -14.78
C ILE A 104 -24.04 -0.23 -15.32
N VAL A 105 -24.26 -0.20 -16.64
CA VAL A 105 -25.18 0.76 -17.29
C VAL A 105 -26.47 0.07 -17.77
N GLN A 106 -27.61 0.72 -17.55
CA GLN A 106 -28.95 0.23 -17.94
C GLN A 106 -29.35 0.55 -19.39
N THR A 107 -28.55 1.33 -20.11
CA THR A 107 -28.71 1.64 -21.55
C THR A 107 -27.48 1.15 -22.33
N GLU A 108 -27.56 1.12 -23.67
CA GLU A 108 -26.46 0.67 -24.52
C GLU A 108 -25.18 1.42 -24.16
N SER A 109 -24.15 0.69 -23.71
CA SER A 109 -22.86 1.30 -23.42
C SER A 109 -21.93 1.08 -24.60
N THR A 110 -21.69 2.14 -25.37
CA THR A 110 -20.61 2.19 -26.35
C THR A 110 -19.27 2.58 -25.71
N ALA A 111 -19.28 2.89 -24.41
CA ALA A 111 -18.10 3.26 -23.64
C ALA A 111 -17.29 2.02 -23.23
N THR A 112 -15.98 2.03 -23.51
CA THR A 112 -15.05 0.90 -23.30
C THR A 112 -14.67 0.66 -21.84
N ASP A 113 -15.12 1.55 -20.96
CA ASP A 113 -14.88 1.57 -19.51
C ASP A 113 -16.12 1.21 -18.70
N LYS A 114 -17.18 0.71 -19.33
CA LYS A 114 -18.42 0.30 -18.65
C LYS A 114 -18.89 -1.07 -19.14
N VAL A 115 -19.60 -1.79 -18.27
CA VAL A 115 -20.19 -3.08 -18.62
C VAL A 115 -21.69 -2.91 -18.90
N PRO A 116 -22.22 -3.45 -20.01
CA PRO A 116 -23.65 -3.45 -20.25
C PRO A 116 -24.38 -4.31 -19.21
N SER A 117 -25.55 -3.85 -18.75
CA SER A 117 -26.39 -4.64 -17.85
C SER A 117 -26.97 -5.89 -18.51
N SER A 118 -27.34 -6.88 -17.68
CA SER A 118 -28.04 -8.08 -18.13
C SER A 118 -29.38 -7.79 -18.81
N ALA A 119 -30.09 -6.73 -18.40
CA ALA A 119 -31.32 -6.29 -19.02
C ALA A 119 -31.12 -5.85 -20.48
N TYR A 120 -30.06 -5.09 -20.74
CA TYR A 120 -29.70 -4.69 -22.10
C TYR A 120 -29.27 -5.90 -22.95
N ILE A 121 -28.42 -6.77 -22.42
CA ILE A 121 -28.01 -8.01 -23.11
C ILE A 121 -29.25 -8.85 -23.47
N LYS A 122 -30.23 -8.95 -22.57
CA LYS A 122 -31.50 -9.65 -22.82
C LYS A 122 -32.30 -8.99 -23.95
N GLN A 123 -32.36 -7.66 -24.01
CA GLN A 123 -33.03 -6.94 -25.09
C GLN A 123 -32.35 -7.21 -26.44
N ALA A 124 -31.02 -7.06 -26.51
CA ALA A 124 -30.25 -7.31 -27.72
C ALA A 124 -30.40 -8.75 -28.23
N LEU A 125 -30.35 -9.75 -27.34
CA LEU A 125 -30.60 -11.15 -27.69
C LEU A 125 -32.04 -11.36 -28.19
N GLY A 126 -33.02 -10.70 -27.57
CA GLY A 126 -34.41 -10.71 -28.04
C GLY A 126 -34.54 -10.18 -29.47
N THR A 127 -33.92 -9.04 -29.76
CA THR A 127 -33.89 -8.45 -31.11
C THR A 127 -33.23 -9.36 -32.13
N ILE A 128 -32.09 -9.99 -31.80
CA ILE A 128 -31.39 -10.93 -32.70
C ILE A 128 -32.29 -12.13 -33.02
N ASN A 129 -32.92 -12.72 -31.99
CA ASN A 129 -33.80 -13.87 -32.18
C ASN A 129 -35.00 -13.52 -33.06
N SER A 130 -35.60 -12.33 -32.86
CA SER A 130 -36.67 -11.82 -33.74
C SER A 130 -36.20 -11.71 -35.18
N ASN A 131 -35.07 -11.02 -35.41
CA ASN A 131 -34.52 -10.80 -36.76
C ASN A 131 -34.12 -12.10 -37.48
N LEU A 132 -33.72 -13.13 -36.74
CA LEU A 132 -33.42 -14.45 -37.30
C LEU A 132 -34.71 -15.19 -37.64
N SER A 133 -35.68 -15.19 -36.74
CA SER A 133 -37.02 -15.75 -36.96
C SER A 133 -37.64 -15.19 -38.24
N ASP A 134 -37.60 -13.87 -38.42
CA ASP A 134 -38.15 -13.19 -39.60
C ASP A 134 -37.48 -13.66 -40.89
N LYS A 135 -36.13 -13.80 -40.92
CA LYS A 135 -35.39 -14.28 -42.10
C LYS A 135 -35.57 -15.76 -42.41
N THR A 136 -35.94 -16.55 -41.41
CA THR A 136 -36.23 -17.98 -41.58
C THR A 136 -37.70 -18.24 -41.83
N ASN A 137 -38.52 -17.19 -41.99
CA ASN A 137 -39.93 -17.37 -42.28
C ASN A 137 -40.07 -18.17 -43.57
N THR A 138 -40.80 -19.28 -43.48
CA THR A 138 -40.94 -20.24 -44.58
C THR A 138 -41.65 -19.62 -45.79
N ASP A 139 -42.44 -18.56 -45.54
CA ASP A 139 -43.10 -17.77 -46.58
C ASP A 139 -42.12 -17.12 -47.55
N ASP A 140 -40.96 -16.64 -47.07
CA ASP A 140 -39.94 -16.01 -47.91
C ASP A 140 -39.26 -17.03 -48.84
N PHE A 141 -39.11 -18.29 -48.38
CA PHE A 141 -38.55 -19.37 -49.20
C PHE A 141 -39.57 -19.98 -50.18
N ASN A 142 -40.86 -19.93 -49.87
CA ASN A 142 -41.91 -20.46 -50.75
C ASN A 142 -42.11 -19.60 -52.00
N ASN A 143 -41.85 -18.29 -51.92
CA ASN A 143 -41.94 -17.37 -53.06
C ASN A 143 -40.79 -17.51 -54.08
N LEU A 144 -39.76 -18.31 -53.80
CA LEU A 144 -38.62 -18.54 -54.70
C LEU A 144 -38.77 -19.82 -55.56
N LYS A 145 -39.82 -20.63 -55.33
CA LYS A 145 -40.02 -21.92 -56.01
C LYS A 145 -40.84 -21.84 -57.30
N ASN A 146 -41.02 -20.64 -57.88
CA ASN A 146 -41.67 -20.44 -59.19
C ASN A 146 -40.64 -20.25 -60.30
#